data_AF-A0A8C2JA67-F1
#
_entry.id   AF-A0A8C2JA67-F1
#
_cell.length_a   1.000
_cell.length_b   1.000
_cell.length_c   1.000
_cell.angle_alpha   90.00
_cell.angle_beta   90.00
_cell.angle_gamma   90.00
#
_symmetry.space_group_name_H-M   'P 1'
#
loop_
_entity.id
_entity.type
_entity.pdbx_description
1 polymer ?
#
loop_
_entity_poly.entity_id
_entity_poly.type
_entity_poly.pdbx_seq_one_letter_code
_entity_poly.pdbx_strand_id
1 'polypeptide(L)'
;KDLLKLISTAEWLCPQFYLYSIIAAWLISLCGQPFDTPQEYDDPNATISNILSELRALGGQLNFPPSKLKSDSPGTGNSTVHKLSLPTIYTLLYPSVEVEEECELSGSRPVVVLESDVDAAEWNLEVERVLPQLKVTIRTDNKVSNMSTFNHNGIITSLQDAKLNHLREDISKTLEKVSSREKYLTTQLEHCISEYRQAQAQLNKEKELYQQASGGVTERSRILAEISEDLEKFKQEMEEKGSSMSDGAPVVKIRQSLTKLKQEIEQMDVRMGVVEHTLLQAKLREKNNMTRDMHATHLLEPNTQTY
;
A
#
# COMPACT_ATOMS: atom_id res chain seq x y z
N LYS A 1 -26.15 -45.08 -4.11
CA LYS A 1 -25.67 -44.64 -2.78
C LYS A 1 -24.30 -43.95 -2.86
N ASP A 2 -23.44 -44.29 -3.82
CA ASP A 2 -22.14 -43.60 -3.99
C ASP A 2 -22.24 -42.23 -4.68
N LEU A 3 -23.19 -42.02 -5.59
CA LEU A 3 -23.42 -40.70 -6.21
C LEU A 3 -23.93 -39.64 -5.21
N LEU A 4 -24.76 -40.02 -4.24
CA LEU A 4 -25.24 -39.11 -3.18
C LEU A 4 -24.14 -38.78 -2.16
N LYS A 5 -23.18 -39.70 -1.96
CA LYS A 5 -22.00 -39.45 -1.11
C LYS A 5 -20.99 -38.52 -1.79
N LEU A 6 -20.92 -38.59 -3.12
CA LEU A 6 -20.08 -37.72 -3.95
C LEU A 6 -20.68 -36.32 -4.13
N ILE A 7 -22.02 -36.21 -4.21
CA ILE A 7 -22.74 -34.93 -4.20
C ILE A 7 -22.68 -34.27 -2.81
N SER A 8 -22.86 -35.03 -1.73
CA SER A 8 -22.73 -34.52 -0.35
C SER A 8 -21.30 -34.07 -0.02
N THR A 9 -20.26 -34.76 -0.49
CA THR A 9 -18.87 -34.30 -0.26
C THR A 9 -18.49 -33.11 -1.15
N ALA A 10 -19.12 -32.96 -2.32
CA ALA A 10 -18.95 -31.77 -3.16
C ALA A 10 -19.68 -30.53 -2.60
N GLU A 11 -20.88 -30.70 -2.01
CA GLU A 11 -21.65 -29.61 -1.39
C GLU A 11 -20.93 -28.93 -0.20
N TRP A 12 -20.03 -29.64 0.50
CA TRP A 12 -19.24 -29.06 1.59
C TRP A 12 -17.84 -28.58 1.17
N LEU A 13 -17.31 -29.05 0.03
CA LEU A 13 -16.06 -28.53 -0.54
C LEU A 13 -16.27 -27.23 -1.33
N CYS A 14 -17.41 -27.08 -2.01
CA CYS A 14 -17.72 -25.90 -2.82
C CYS A 14 -17.73 -24.58 -2.01
N PRO A 15 -18.41 -24.48 -0.86
CA PRO A 15 -18.46 -23.22 -0.10
C PRO A 15 -17.10 -22.83 0.48
N GLN A 16 -16.31 -23.82 0.95
CA GLN A 16 -14.99 -23.58 1.52
C GLN A 16 -13.98 -23.15 0.45
N PHE A 17 -14.03 -23.78 -0.72
CA PHE A 17 -13.19 -23.41 -1.86
C PHE A 17 -13.59 -22.05 -2.44
N TYR A 18 -14.89 -21.79 -2.56
CA TYR A 18 -15.43 -20.52 -3.04
C TYR A 18 -15.04 -19.36 -2.11
N LEU A 19 -15.24 -19.52 -0.80
CA LEU A 19 -14.83 -18.52 0.19
C LEU A 19 -13.31 -18.26 0.14
N TYR A 20 -12.50 -19.31 0.01
CA TYR A 20 -11.05 -19.17 -0.17
C TYR A 20 -10.70 -18.42 -1.46
N SER A 21 -11.39 -18.71 -2.56
CA SER A 21 -11.15 -18.07 -3.86
C SER A 21 -11.53 -16.58 -3.85
N ILE A 22 -12.61 -16.20 -3.15
CA ILE A 22 -13.02 -14.80 -2.98
C ILE A 22 -12.01 -14.06 -2.10
N ILE A 23 -11.57 -14.66 -1.00
CA ILE A 23 -10.58 -14.05 -0.10
C ILE A 23 -9.25 -13.86 -0.85
N ALA A 24 -8.79 -14.85 -1.61
CA ALA A 24 -7.59 -14.75 -2.42
C ALA A 24 -7.72 -13.66 -3.51
N ALA A 25 -8.86 -13.60 -4.19
CA ALA A 25 -9.17 -12.58 -5.18
C ALA A 25 -9.14 -11.16 -4.58
N TRP A 26 -9.77 -10.97 -3.42
CA TRP A 26 -9.80 -9.71 -2.70
C TRP A 26 -8.39 -9.27 -2.27
N LEU A 27 -7.58 -10.20 -1.76
CA LEU A 27 -6.20 -9.93 -1.36
C LEU A 27 -5.31 -9.55 -2.56
N ILE A 28 -5.49 -10.20 -3.71
CA ILE A 28 -4.78 -9.83 -4.95
C ILE A 28 -5.21 -8.44 -5.45
N SER A 29 -6.51 -8.13 -5.38
CA SER A 29 -7.04 -6.81 -5.75
C SER A 29 -6.49 -5.69 -4.86
N LEU A 30 -6.22 -5.96 -3.58
CA LEU A 30 -5.58 -5.01 -2.67
C LEU A 30 -4.10 -4.74 -3.02
N CYS A 31 -3.45 -5.67 -3.71
CA CYS A 31 -2.09 -5.48 -4.24
C CYS A 31 -2.05 -4.66 -5.55
N GLY A 32 -3.17 -4.06 -5.96
CA GLY A 32 -3.25 -3.17 -7.13
C GLY A 32 -3.28 -3.88 -8.49
N GLN A 33 -3.49 -5.20 -8.53
CA GLN A 33 -3.71 -5.94 -9.76
C GLN A 33 -5.21 -6.17 -10.00
N PRO A 34 -5.72 -5.93 -11.23
CA PRO A 34 -7.10 -6.25 -11.56
C PRO A 34 -7.27 -7.76 -11.64
N PHE A 35 -7.90 -8.36 -10.63
CA PHE A 35 -8.25 -9.77 -10.61
C PHE A 35 -9.76 -9.94 -10.67
N ASP A 36 -10.24 -10.70 -11.67
CA ASP A 36 -11.66 -10.99 -11.81
C ASP A 36 -12.13 -11.88 -10.64
N THR A 37 -13.14 -11.41 -9.90
CA THR A 37 -13.70 -12.13 -8.76
C THR A 37 -14.25 -13.48 -9.24
N PRO A 38 -13.73 -14.62 -8.75
CA PRO A 38 -14.19 -15.94 -9.15
C PRO A 38 -15.66 -16.13 -8.75
N GLN A 39 -16.44 -16.71 -9.65
CA GLN A 39 -17.84 -17.06 -9.41
C GLN A 39 -17.96 -18.46 -8.79
N GLU A 40 -19.07 -18.72 -8.11
CA GLU A 40 -19.34 -19.99 -7.40
C GLU A 40 -19.31 -21.23 -8.32
N TYR A 41 -19.46 -21.01 -9.63
CA TYR A 41 -19.48 -22.04 -10.68
C TYR A 41 -18.23 -22.08 -11.57
N ASP A 42 -17.22 -21.25 -11.29
CA ASP A 42 -15.99 -21.25 -12.08
C ASP A 42 -15.18 -22.54 -11.86
N ASP A 43 -14.48 -23.02 -12.90
CA ASP A 43 -13.70 -24.25 -12.78
C ASP A 43 -12.61 -24.09 -11.70
N PRO A 44 -12.60 -24.94 -10.65
CA PRO A 44 -11.67 -24.79 -9.54
C PRO A 44 -10.20 -24.81 -9.95
N ASN A 45 -9.83 -25.59 -10.98
CA ASN A 45 -8.44 -25.71 -11.40
C ASN A 45 -8.00 -24.48 -12.21
N ALA A 46 -8.90 -23.92 -13.03
CA ALA A 46 -8.67 -22.65 -13.71
C ALA A 46 -8.51 -21.50 -12.69
N THR A 47 -9.40 -21.41 -11.70
CA THR A 47 -9.34 -20.38 -10.65
C THR A 47 -8.06 -20.46 -9.83
N ILE A 48 -7.65 -21.66 -9.38
CA ILE A 48 -6.37 -21.86 -8.68
C ILE A 48 -5.19 -21.46 -9.57
N SER A 49 -5.22 -21.83 -10.85
CA SER A 49 -4.13 -21.51 -11.79
C SER A 49 -3.98 -20.01 -11.99
N ASN A 50 -5.10 -19.28 -12.10
CA ASN A 50 -5.12 -17.82 -12.22
C ASN A 50 -4.62 -17.13 -10.94
N ILE A 51 -5.05 -17.60 -9.76
CA ILE A 51 -4.56 -17.09 -8.47
C ILE A 51 -3.04 -17.31 -8.35
N LEU A 52 -2.54 -18.49 -8.73
CA LEU A 52 -1.11 -18.82 -8.65
C LEU A 52 -0.27 -18.05 -9.69
N SER A 53 -0.80 -17.75 -10.87
CA SER A 53 -0.10 -16.94 -11.86
C SER A 53 0.05 -15.49 -11.40
N GLU A 54 -0.99 -14.90 -10.80
CA GLU A 54 -0.94 -13.53 -10.27
C GLU A 54 -0.04 -13.41 -9.04
N LEU A 55 -0.08 -14.38 -8.13
CA LEU A 55 0.85 -14.43 -6.99
C LEU A 55 2.31 -14.54 -7.43
N ARG A 56 2.58 -15.18 -8.58
CA ARG A 56 3.92 -15.23 -9.18
C ARG A 56 4.31 -13.90 -9.82
N ALA A 57 3.37 -13.22 -10.47
CA ALA A 57 3.58 -11.88 -11.03
C ALA A 57 3.89 -10.84 -9.94
N LEU A 58 3.29 -10.99 -8.76
CA LEU A 58 3.54 -10.18 -7.57
C LEU A 58 4.84 -10.52 -6.81
N GLY A 59 5.70 -11.39 -7.37
CA GLY A 59 7.04 -11.68 -6.82
C GLY A 59 7.11 -12.83 -5.81
N GLY A 60 6.02 -13.59 -5.61
CA GLY A 60 6.02 -14.77 -4.73
C GLY A 60 6.72 -15.98 -5.37
N GLN A 61 7.79 -16.50 -4.73
CA GLN A 61 8.37 -17.80 -5.09
C GLN A 61 7.56 -18.96 -4.47
N LEU A 62 6.38 -19.24 -5.04
CA LEU A 62 5.56 -20.40 -4.65
C LEU A 62 5.74 -21.53 -5.67
N ASN A 63 6.62 -22.49 -5.34
CA ASN A 63 6.96 -23.61 -6.22
C ASN A 63 6.28 -24.91 -5.72
N PHE A 64 4.97 -24.99 -5.85
CA PHE A 64 4.20 -26.22 -5.61
C PHE A 64 3.29 -26.53 -6.80
N PRO A 65 3.16 -27.81 -7.20
CA PRO A 65 2.28 -28.19 -8.31
C PRO A 65 0.79 -28.04 -7.91
N PRO A 66 -0.09 -27.56 -8.80
CA PRO A 66 -1.51 -27.30 -8.52
C PRO A 66 -2.28 -28.50 -7.95
N SER A 67 -1.81 -29.71 -8.25
CA SER A 67 -2.41 -30.97 -7.80
C SER A 67 -2.38 -31.18 -6.27
N LYS A 68 -1.47 -30.52 -5.54
CA LYS A 68 -1.38 -30.66 -4.07
C LYS A 68 -2.46 -29.88 -3.30
N LEU A 69 -3.09 -28.89 -3.91
CA LEU A 69 -4.21 -28.15 -3.30
C LEU A 69 -5.52 -28.95 -3.30
N LYS A 70 -5.63 -29.95 -4.18
CA LYS A 70 -6.84 -30.77 -4.35
C LYS A 70 -6.89 -32.00 -3.42
N SER A 71 -5.76 -32.45 -2.88
CA SER A 71 -5.63 -33.76 -2.22
C SER A 71 -5.56 -33.73 -0.69
N ASP A 72 -5.55 -32.57 -0.04
CA ASP A 72 -5.49 -32.52 1.43
C ASP A 72 -6.87 -32.76 2.05
N SER A 73 -7.10 -34.02 2.43
CA SER A 73 -8.22 -34.45 3.26
C SER A 73 -8.09 -33.84 4.67
N PRO A 74 -9.18 -33.47 5.38
CA PRO A 74 -9.14 -32.69 6.63
C PRO A 74 -8.55 -33.43 7.86
N GLY A 75 -7.94 -34.61 7.69
CA GLY A 75 -7.72 -35.57 8.77
C GLY A 75 -6.27 -35.77 9.26
N THR A 76 -5.27 -35.11 8.70
CA THR A 76 -3.87 -35.29 9.14
C THR A 76 -3.15 -33.95 9.15
N GLY A 77 -2.54 -33.60 10.30
CA GLY A 77 -1.98 -32.29 10.65
C GLY A 77 -0.80 -31.78 9.83
N ASN A 78 -0.92 -31.81 8.51
CA ASN A 78 0.03 -31.29 7.54
C ASN A 78 -0.70 -30.62 6.35
N SER A 79 -1.87 -30.01 6.58
CA SER A 79 -2.63 -29.35 5.52
C SER A 79 -1.83 -28.18 4.94
N THR A 80 -1.45 -28.33 3.68
CA THR A 80 -0.77 -27.33 2.85
C THR A 80 -1.64 -26.07 2.69
N VAL A 81 -2.95 -26.19 2.88
CA VAL A 81 -3.92 -25.09 2.95
C VAL A 81 -3.70 -24.19 4.19
N HIS A 82 -3.23 -24.74 5.32
CA HIS A 82 -2.75 -23.94 6.45
C HIS A 82 -1.35 -23.36 6.23
N LYS A 83 -0.58 -23.85 5.24
CA LYS A 83 0.67 -23.19 4.82
C LYS A 83 0.46 -22.04 3.84
N LEU A 84 -0.74 -21.96 3.25
CA LEU A 84 -1.31 -20.75 2.66
C LEU A 84 -2.12 -19.94 3.68
N SER A 85 -2.08 -20.32 4.98
CA SER A 85 -2.75 -19.51 5.99
C SER A 85 -2.17 -18.10 5.99
N LEU A 86 -3.08 -17.16 6.19
CA LEU A 86 -2.94 -15.78 6.62
C LEU A 86 -1.52 -15.23 6.80
N PRO A 87 -0.58 -15.81 7.57
CA PRO A 87 0.81 -15.36 7.62
C PRO A 87 1.51 -15.15 6.26
N THR A 88 1.34 -16.02 5.25
CA THR A 88 2.05 -15.82 3.95
C THR A 88 1.48 -14.67 3.16
N ILE A 89 0.16 -14.47 3.17
CA ILE A 89 -0.46 -13.33 2.49
C ILE A 89 -0.30 -12.05 3.31
N TYR A 90 -0.34 -12.10 4.65
CA TYR A 90 -0.04 -10.99 5.56
C TYR A 90 1.41 -10.49 5.38
N THR A 91 2.36 -11.40 5.11
CA THR A 91 3.76 -11.05 4.78
C THR A 91 3.90 -10.43 3.39
N LEU A 92 3.00 -10.75 2.44
CA LEU A 92 2.98 -10.19 1.08
C LEU A 92 2.14 -8.90 0.97
N LEU A 93 1.16 -8.70 1.86
CA LEU A 93 0.28 -7.53 1.92
C LEU A 93 0.91 -6.35 2.68
N TYR A 94 1.96 -6.59 3.47
CA TYR A 94 2.75 -5.56 4.15
C TYR A 94 4.25 -5.63 3.85
N PRO A 95 4.68 -5.41 2.60
CA PRO A 95 6.05 -5.04 2.30
C PRO A 95 6.18 -3.53 2.45
N SER A 96 6.48 -3.07 3.67
CA SER A 96 6.92 -1.70 3.95
C SER A 96 5.89 -0.56 3.76
N VAL A 97 5.78 0.26 4.82
CA VAL A 97 5.30 1.67 4.86
C VAL A 97 3.78 1.91 5.03
N GLU A 98 3.50 2.50 6.21
CA GLU A 98 2.48 3.50 6.61
C GLU A 98 1.00 3.25 6.28
N VAL A 99 0.18 3.00 7.33
CA VAL A 99 -0.97 3.88 7.69
C VAL A 99 -1.17 3.82 9.21
N GLU A 100 -1.40 5.01 9.75
CA GLU A 100 -1.76 5.38 11.12
C GLU A 100 -2.96 4.58 11.68
N GLU A 101 -2.83 4.04 12.89
CA GLU A 101 -4.00 3.71 13.71
C GLU A 101 -4.28 4.92 14.61
N GLU A 102 -5.28 5.71 14.22
CA GLU A 102 -5.92 6.66 15.12
C GLU A 102 -6.57 5.90 16.29
N CYS A 103 -6.15 6.26 17.50
CA CYS A 103 -6.83 5.92 18.74
C CYS A 103 -8.20 6.59 18.80
N GLU A 104 -9.29 5.83 18.62
CA GLU A 104 -10.58 6.20 19.22
C GLU A 104 -10.83 5.41 20.50
N LEU A 105 -10.57 6.08 21.62
CA LEU A 105 -11.14 5.73 22.92
C LEU A 105 -12.66 5.93 22.88
N SER A 106 -13.40 4.83 22.85
CA SER A 106 -14.81 4.80 23.25
C SER A 106 -15.06 3.49 24.00
N GLY A 107 -15.33 3.62 25.30
CA GLY A 107 -15.31 2.50 26.22
C GLY A 107 -16.40 1.46 25.99
N SER A 108 -16.08 0.20 26.26
CA SER A 108 -16.90 -0.68 27.08
C SER A 108 -16.07 -1.88 27.50
N ARG A 109 -16.24 -2.35 28.74
CA ARG A 109 -15.59 -3.56 29.27
C ARG A 109 -15.79 -4.74 28.31
N PRO A 110 -14.86 -5.71 28.23
CA PRO A 110 -15.20 -7.01 27.69
C PRO A 110 -16.12 -7.69 28.72
N VAL A 111 -17.43 -7.46 28.60
CA VAL A 111 -18.40 -8.41 29.13
C VAL A 111 -18.31 -9.60 28.18
N VAL A 112 -17.54 -10.61 28.60
CA VAL A 112 -17.69 -11.95 28.05
C VAL A 112 -19.10 -12.40 28.44
N VAL A 113 -20.07 -12.11 27.59
CA VAL A 113 -21.38 -12.77 27.64
C VAL A 113 -21.08 -14.22 27.28
N LEU A 114 -21.21 -15.10 28.26
CA LEU A 114 -21.39 -16.52 28.01
C LEU A 114 -22.65 -16.65 27.15
N GLU A 115 -22.49 -16.75 25.82
CA GLU A 115 -23.56 -17.22 24.95
C GLU A 115 -23.83 -18.67 25.35
N SER A 116 -24.92 -18.90 26.07
CA SER A 116 -25.39 -20.26 26.31
C SER A 116 -25.98 -20.75 24.99
N ASP A 117 -25.39 -21.80 24.44
CA ASP A 117 -25.80 -22.53 23.23
C ASP A 117 -27.13 -23.32 23.45
N VAL A 118 -28.06 -22.75 24.22
CA VAL A 118 -29.33 -23.38 24.58
C VAL A 118 -30.43 -22.79 23.71
N ASP A 119 -30.91 -23.58 22.77
CA ASP A 119 -32.05 -23.24 21.91
C ASP A 119 -33.31 -23.02 22.75
N ALA A 120 -33.92 -21.84 22.59
CA ALA A 120 -35.13 -21.46 23.32
C ALA A 120 -36.32 -22.39 23.02
N ALA A 121 -36.34 -23.01 21.83
CA ALA A 121 -37.38 -23.97 21.46
C ALA A 121 -37.21 -25.32 22.19
N GLU A 122 -35.97 -25.80 22.34
CA GLU A 122 -35.66 -27.04 23.07
C GLU A 122 -35.95 -26.88 24.58
N TRP A 123 -35.63 -25.72 25.15
CA TRP A 123 -35.97 -25.41 26.54
C TRP A 123 -37.47 -25.41 26.80
N ASN A 124 -38.27 -24.83 25.90
CA ASN A 124 -39.71 -24.74 26.09
C ASN A 124 -40.40 -26.12 25.99
N LEU A 125 -39.90 -27.00 25.12
CA LEU A 125 -40.36 -28.39 25.03
C LEU A 125 -40.06 -29.18 26.32
N GLU A 126 -38.90 -28.95 26.93
CA GLU A 126 -38.55 -29.58 28.19
C GLU A 126 -39.40 -29.04 29.35
N VAL A 127 -39.72 -27.74 29.36
CA VAL A 127 -40.65 -27.14 30.33
C VAL A 127 -42.05 -27.73 30.19
N GLU A 128 -42.58 -27.89 28.97
CA GLU A 128 -43.88 -28.53 28.75
C GLU A 128 -43.88 -30.02 29.13
N ARG A 129 -42.74 -30.71 28.97
CA ARG A 129 -42.58 -32.11 29.39
C ARG A 129 -42.58 -32.26 30.92
N VAL A 130 -41.97 -31.32 31.65
CA VAL A 130 -41.81 -31.38 33.11
C VAL A 130 -43.00 -30.74 33.86
N LEU A 131 -43.77 -29.86 33.21
CA LEU A 131 -44.97 -29.21 33.75
C LEU A 131 -45.98 -30.17 34.41
N PRO A 132 -46.32 -31.34 33.82
CA PRO A 132 -47.22 -32.31 34.42
C PRO A 132 -46.64 -32.97 35.68
N GLN A 133 -45.31 -33.10 35.75
CA GLN A 133 -44.59 -33.72 36.88
C GLN A 133 -44.41 -32.75 38.06
N LEU A 134 -44.49 -31.43 37.79
CA LEU A 134 -44.42 -30.35 38.79
C LEU A 134 -45.77 -29.96 39.39
N LYS A 135 -46.87 -30.62 38.99
CA LYS A 135 -48.20 -30.38 39.57
C LYS A 135 -48.28 -30.97 40.98
N VAL A 136 -47.70 -30.26 41.94
CA VAL A 136 -47.84 -30.55 43.38
C VAL A 136 -49.31 -30.38 43.75
N THR A 137 -50.02 -31.50 43.83
CA THR A 137 -51.38 -31.52 44.37
C THR A 137 -51.25 -31.41 45.88
N ILE A 138 -51.25 -30.19 46.41
CA ILE A 138 -51.30 -29.95 47.86
C ILE A 138 -52.66 -30.46 48.34
N ARG A 139 -52.70 -31.72 48.82
CA ARG A 139 -53.81 -32.21 49.63
C ARG A 139 -53.67 -31.57 50.99
N THR A 140 -54.39 -30.49 51.22
CA THR A 140 -54.55 -29.86 52.53
C THR A 140 -55.47 -30.74 53.38
N ASP A 141 -54.95 -31.85 53.92
CA ASP A 141 -55.62 -32.53 55.04
C ASP A 141 -54.96 -32.08 56.34
N ASN A 142 -55.65 -31.14 56.98
CA ASN A 142 -55.27 -30.53 58.24
C ASN A 142 -55.74 -31.47 59.38
N LYS A 143 -54.96 -32.51 59.67
CA LYS A 143 -55.10 -33.31 60.90
C LYS A 143 -53.74 -33.50 61.57
N VAL A 144 -53.39 -32.52 62.39
CA VAL A 144 -52.37 -32.67 63.43
C VAL A 144 -52.91 -33.66 64.46
N SER A 145 -52.34 -34.86 64.49
CA SER A 145 -52.45 -35.76 65.63
C SER A 145 -51.05 -36.06 66.13
N ASN A 146 -50.79 -35.59 67.34
CA ASN A 146 -49.57 -35.76 68.11
C ASN A 146 -49.09 -37.21 68.11
N MET A 147 -47.97 -37.51 67.44
CA MET A 147 -47.00 -38.51 67.90
C MET A 147 -45.70 -38.33 67.11
N SER A 148 -44.57 -38.43 67.82
CA SER A 148 -43.19 -38.53 67.35
C SER A 148 -42.34 -37.24 67.19
N THR A 149 -42.12 -36.54 68.30
CA THR A 149 -40.78 -35.98 68.64
C THR A 149 -39.72 -37.07 68.90
N PHE A 150 -40.02 -38.34 68.60
CA PHE A 150 -39.20 -39.52 68.88
C PHE A 150 -38.45 -40.10 67.67
N ASN A 151 -38.37 -39.40 66.54
CA ASN A 151 -37.55 -39.88 65.41
C ASN A 151 -36.77 -38.80 64.64
N HIS A 152 -36.88 -37.52 64.99
CA HIS A 152 -35.97 -36.51 64.43
C HIS A 152 -34.55 -36.71 64.95
N ASN A 153 -34.38 -36.99 66.24
CA ASN A 153 -33.06 -37.32 66.77
C ASN A 153 -32.52 -38.60 66.13
N GLY A 154 -33.30 -39.67 65.96
CA GLY A 154 -32.81 -40.90 65.31
C GLY A 154 -32.36 -40.72 63.85
N ILE A 155 -33.05 -39.89 63.05
CA ILE A 155 -32.63 -39.55 61.69
C ILE A 155 -31.41 -38.63 61.71
N ILE A 156 -31.36 -37.65 62.63
CA ILE A 156 -30.24 -36.72 62.81
C ILE A 156 -29.00 -37.44 63.35
N THR A 157 -29.14 -38.44 64.23
CA THR A 157 -28.06 -39.28 64.78
C THR A 157 -27.70 -40.44 63.85
N SER A 158 -28.59 -40.85 62.95
CA SER A 158 -28.27 -41.79 61.86
C SER A 158 -27.56 -41.09 60.69
N LEU A 159 -27.77 -39.78 60.53
CA LEU A 159 -27.05 -38.90 59.61
C LEU A 159 -25.74 -38.34 60.23
N GLN A 160 -25.70 -38.18 61.55
CA GLN A 160 -24.50 -37.87 62.33
C GLN A 160 -23.71 -39.15 62.61
N ASP A 161 -22.62 -39.34 61.89
CA ASP A 161 -21.30 -39.11 62.51
C ASP A 161 -20.16 -39.84 61.79
N ALA A 162 -20.44 -40.85 60.98
CA ALA A 162 -19.40 -41.52 60.21
C ALA A 162 -19.42 -41.14 58.72
N LYS A 163 -20.55 -41.33 58.02
CA LYS A 163 -20.58 -41.23 56.55
C LYS A 163 -20.56 -39.80 56.01
N LEU A 164 -21.32 -38.89 56.61
CA LEU A 164 -21.40 -37.49 56.20
C LEU A 164 -20.14 -36.72 56.61
N ASN A 165 -19.57 -37.04 57.77
CA ASN A 165 -18.28 -36.52 58.21
C ASN A 165 -17.12 -37.05 57.36
N HIS A 166 -17.13 -38.35 57.01
CA HIS A 166 -16.16 -38.92 56.07
C HIS A 166 -16.25 -38.28 54.68
N LEU A 167 -17.46 -38.07 54.15
CA LEU A 167 -17.65 -37.38 52.87
C LEU A 167 -17.18 -35.92 52.95
N ARG A 168 -17.47 -35.22 54.06
CA ARG A 168 -16.97 -33.86 54.29
C ARG A 168 -15.45 -33.84 54.32
N GLU A 169 -14.82 -34.80 54.98
CA GLU A 169 -13.37 -34.92 55.06
C GLU A 169 -12.75 -35.27 53.70
N ASP A 170 -13.38 -36.16 52.92
CA ASP A 170 -12.98 -36.48 51.54
C ASP A 170 -13.09 -35.25 50.63
N ILE A 171 -14.20 -34.51 50.71
CA ILE A 171 -14.39 -33.25 49.98
C ILE A 171 -13.30 -32.25 50.38
N SER A 172 -13.02 -32.07 51.68
CA SER A 172 -11.94 -31.20 52.15
C SER A 172 -10.57 -31.62 51.60
N LYS A 173 -10.25 -32.92 51.62
CA LYS A 173 -9.01 -33.46 51.03
C LYS A 173 -8.95 -33.22 49.51
N THR A 174 -10.05 -33.37 48.79
CA THR A 174 -10.09 -33.08 47.35
C THR A 174 -9.94 -31.59 47.07
N LEU A 175 -10.54 -30.72 47.89
CA LEU A 175 -10.41 -29.27 47.78
C LEU A 175 -8.96 -28.83 48.01
N GLU A 176 -8.26 -29.39 48.99
CA GLU A 176 -6.84 -29.12 49.23
C GLU A 176 -5.95 -29.58 48.06
N LYS A 177 -6.27 -30.74 47.45
CA LYS A 177 -5.59 -31.21 46.24
C LYS A 177 -5.85 -30.30 45.04
N VAL A 178 -7.08 -29.83 44.87
CA VAL A 178 -7.44 -28.87 43.80
C VAL A 178 -6.70 -27.55 44.05
N SER A 179 -6.72 -27.02 45.27
CA SER A 179 -6.03 -25.77 45.62
C SER A 179 -4.51 -25.85 45.44
N SER A 180 -3.89 -26.98 45.80
CA SER A 180 -2.46 -27.18 45.55
C SER A 180 -2.16 -27.30 44.06
N ARG A 181 -3.03 -27.96 43.27
CA ARG A 181 -2.88 -28.04 41.82
C ARG A 181 -3.07 -26.68 41.15
N GLU A 182 -4.03 -25.87 41.59
CA GLU A 182 -4.24 -24.50 41.15
C GLU A 182 -3.02 -23.63 41.42
N LYS A 183 -2.48 -23.65 42.65
CA LYS A 183 -1.25 -22.91 42.98
C LYS A 183 -0.09 -23.30 42.07
N TYR A 184 0.10 -24.60 41.83
CA TYR A 184 1.13 -25.08 40.91
C TYR A 184 0.91 -24.56 39.48
N LEU A 185 -0.34 -24.62 38.98
CA LEU A 185 -0.70 -24.13 37.65
C LEU A 185 -0.48 -22.62 37.52
N THR A 186 -0.87 -21.85 38.54
CA THR A 186 -0.63 -20.41 38.61
C THR A 186 0.86 -20.09 38.54
N THR A 187 1.70 -20.79 39.31
CA THR A 187 3.15 -20.58 39.25
C THR A 187 3.73 -20.88 37.87
N GLN A 188 3.25 -21.93 37.17
CA GLN A 188 3.68 -22.23 35.81
C GLN A 188 3.24 -21.15 34.81
N LEU A 189 2.01 -20.67 34.92
CA LEU A 189 1.48 -19.63 34.04
C LEU A 189 2.16 -18.28 34.28
N GLU A 190 2.53 -17.97 35.51
CA GLU A 190 3.18 -16.71 35.87
C GLU A 190 4.53 -16.54 35.16
N HIS A 191 5.29 -17.63 35.00
CA HIS A 191 6.51 -17.62 34.21
C HIS A 191 6.24 -17.34 32.72
N CYS A 192 5.30 -18.07 32.11
CA CYS A 192 4.95 -17.89 30.70
C CYS A 192 4.40 -16.48 30.41
N ILE A 193 3.58 -15.93 31.31
CA ILE A 193 3.06 -14.56 31.22
C ILE A 193 4.20 -13.54 31.32
N SER A 194 5.18 -13.78 32.18
CA SER A 194 6.36 -12.91 32.31
C SER A 194 7.18 -12.89 31.01
N GLU A 195 7.45 -14.05 30.43
CA GLU A 195 8.15 -14.17 29.15
C GLU A 195 7.40 -13.48 28.01
N TYR A 196 6.07 -13.67 27.93
CA TYR A 196 5.24 -12.99 26.94
C TYR A 196 5.31 -11.46 27.11
N ARG A 197 5.24 -10.95 28.34
CA ARG A 197 5.37 -9.51 28.61
C ARG A 197 6.74 -8.98 28.21
N GLN A 198 7.80 -9.73 28.46
CA GLN A 198 9.15 -9.35 28.06
C GLN A 198 9.30 -9.31 26.53
N ALA A 199 8.81 -10.34 25.84
CA ALA A 199 8.81 -10.39 24.38
C ALA A 199 7.97 -9.25 23.78
N GLN A 200 6.81 -8.95 24.35
CA GLN A 200 5.97 -7.84 23.93
C GLN A 200 6.67 -6.48 24.12
N ALA A 201 7.38 -6.29 25.23
CA ALA A 201 8.15 -5.08 25.48
C ALA A 201 9.31 -4.92 24.49
N GLN A 202 9.99 -6.01 24.14
CA GLN A 202 11.05 -6.01 23.12
C GLN A 202 10.48 -5.67 21.74
N LEU A 203 9.36 -6.29 21.35
CA LEU A 203 8.68 -6.00 20.09
C LEU A 203 8.28 -4.52 20.01
N ASN A 204 7.71 -3.96 21.07
CA ASN A 204 7.31 -2.55 21.09
C ASN A 204 8.53 -1.63 20.95
N LYS A 205 9.65 -1.96 21.59
CA LYS A 205 10.91 -1.22 21.48
C LYS A 205 11.48 -1.26 20.05
N GLU A 206 11.49 -2.44 19.42
CA GLU A 206 11.96 -2.59 18.04
C GLU A 206 11.05 -1.85 17.04
N LYS A 207 9.73 -1.91 17.25
CA LYS A 207 8.76 -1.14 16.46
C LYS A 207 9.01 0.35 16.56
N GLU A 208 9.27 0.88 17.76
CA GLU A 208 9.57 2.30 17.95
C GLU A 208 10.87 2.71 17.24
N LEU A 209 11.94 1.91 17.37
CA LEU A 209 13.21 2.15 16.67
C LEU A 209 13.05 2.08 15.14
N TYR A 210 12.26 1.12 14.65
CA TYR A 210 11.96 1.01 13.22
C TYR A 210 11.16 2.23 12.73
N GLN A 211 10.13 2.68 13.47
CA GLN A 211 9.34 3.85 13.12
C GLN A 211 10.21 5.11 13.03
N GLN A 212 11.11 5.31 14.00
CA GLN A 212 12.07 6.42 13.99
C GLN A 212 13.05 6.34 12.82
N ALA A 213 13.59 5.14 12.54
CA ALA A 213 14.50 4.94 11.41
C ALA A 213 13.79 5.13 10.06
N SER A 214 12.57 4.62 9.92
CA SER A 214 11.72 4.76 8.74
C SER A 214 11.42 6.23 8.46
N GLY A 215 10.99 6.99 9.48
CA GLY A 215 10.78 8.43 9.35
C GLY A 215 12.05 9.17 8.93
N GLY A 216 13.21 8.77 9.44
CA GLY A 216 14.50 9.32 9.01
C GLY A 216 14.87 9.00 7.56
N VAL A 217 14.49 7.82 7.06
CA VAL A 217 14.68 7.43 5.65
C VAL A 217 13.74 8.22 4.74
N THR A 218 12.47 8.39 5.12
CA THR A 218 11.51 9.20 4.37
C THR A 218 11.98 10.65 4.24
N GLU A 219 12.44 11.26 5.34
CA GLU A 219 12.95 12.64 5.30
C GLU A 219 14.22 12.78 4.45
N ARG A 220 15.16 11.83 4.55
CA ARG A 220 16.36 11.83 3.68
C ARG A 220 15.99 11.64 2.21
N SER A 221 15.00 10.82 1.92
CA SER A 221 14.49 10.63 0.54
C SER A 221 13.85 11.91 0.01
N ARG A 222 13.11 12.63 0.85
CA ARG A 222 12.55 13.96 0.53
C ARG A 222 13.65 14.97 0.21
N ILE A 223 14.67 15.06 1.07
CA ILE A 223 15.83 15.97 0.85
C ILE A 223 16.60 15.58 -0.42
N LEU A 224 16.79 14.29 -0.69
CA LEU A 224 17.46 13.85 -1.93
C LEU A 224 16.66 14.22 -3.18
N ALA A 225 15.33 14.14 -3.14
CA ALA A 225 14.49 14.59 -4.25
C ALA A 225 14.63 16.10 -4.49
N GLU A 226 14.62 16.89 -3.42
CA GLU A 226 14.83 18.35 -3.48
C GLU A 226 16.21 18.71 -4.07
N ILE A 227 17.29 18.07 -3.58
CA ILE A 227 18.64 18.28 -4.12
C ILE A 227 18.73 17.85 -5.59
N SER A 228 18.04 16.77 -5.97
CA SER A 228 18.02 16.30 -7.37
C SER A 228 17.30 17.28 -8.29
N GLU A 229 16.21 17.88 -7.82
CA GLU A 229 15.48 18.93 -8.53
C GLU A 229 16.35 20.19 -8.71
N ASP A 230 17.02 20.62 -7.64
CA ASP A 230 17.95 21.75 -7.69
C ASP A 230 19.11 21.51 -8.68
N LEU A 231 19.62 20.28 -8.73
CA LEU A 231 20.67 19.89 -9.67
C LEU A 231 20.18 19.93 -11.11
N GLU A 232 18.98 19.42 -11.40
CA GLU A 232 18.41 19.48 -12.75
C GLU A 232 18.12 20.94 -13.17
N LYS A 233 17.66 21.77 -12.24
CA LYS A 233 17.49 23.21 -12.48
C LYS A 233 18.82 23.89 -12.79
N PHE A 234 19.87 23.62 -12.02
CA PHE A 234 21.20 24.18 -12.29
C PHE A 234 21.77 23.69 -13.64
N LYS A 235 21.54 22.41 -13.98
CA LYS A 235 21.92 21.85 -15.27
C LYS A 235 21.18 22.52 -16.42
N GLN A 236 19.88 22.78 -16.28
CA GLN A 236 19.09 23.52 -17.27
C GLN A 236 19.62 24.95 -17.45
N GLU A 237 19.92 25.66 -16.35
CA GLU A 237 20.52 27.00 -16.42
C GLU A 237 21.90 26.96 -17.11
N MET A 238 22.71 25.93 -16.84
CA MET A 238 24.00 25.74 -17.49
C MET A 238 23.86 25.45 -18.99
N GLU A 239 22.87 24.66 -19.39
CA GLU A 239 22.58 24.38 -20.79
C GLU A 239 22.07 25.61 -21.53
N GLU A 240 21.20 26.41 -20.91
CA GLU A 240 20.74 27.69 -21.47
C GLU A 240 21.91 28.67 -21.64
N LYS A 241 22.75 28.84 -20.61
CA LYS A 241 23.97 29.64 -20.70
C LYS A 241 24.94 29.08 -21.73
N GLY A 242 25.07 27.76 -21.84
CA GLY A 242 25.89 27.09 -22.85
C GLY A 242 25.40 27.35 -24.27
N SER A 243 24.08 27.26 -24.49
CA SER A 243 23.46 27.54 -25.79
C SER A 243 23.64 29.00 -26.21
N SER A 244 23.50 29.94 -25.27
CA SER A 244 23.75 31.37 -25.54
C SER A 244 25.24 31.70 -25.75
N MET A 245 26.16 31.05 -25.02
CA MET A 245 27.60 31.21 -25.25
C MET A 245 28.06 30.57 -26.56
N SER A 246 27.41 29.49 -26.99
CA SER A 246 27.71 28.79 -28.25
C SER A 246 27.01 29.42 -29.45
N ASP A 247 26.07 30.35 -29.24
CA ASP A 247 25.42 31.07 -30.33
C ASP A 247 26.40 32.02 -31.03
N GLY A 248 26.98 31.54 -32.13
CA GLY A 248 27.82 32.32 -33.02
C GLY A 248 27.04 33.27 -33.94
N ALA A 249 25.70 33.27 -33.92
CA ALA A 249 24.88 34.09 -34.82
C ALA A 249 25.14 35.61 -34.70
N PRO A 250 25.35 36.20 -33.51
CA PRO A 250 25.73 37.61 -33.39
C PRO A 250 27.06 37.91 -34.11
N VAL A 251 28.05 37.03 -33.96
CA VAL A 251 29.35 37.16 -34.63
C VAL A 251 29.20 37.05 -36.15
N VAL A 252 28.37 36.10 -36.62
CA VAL A 252 28.07 35.96 -38.05
C VAL A 252 27.35 37.20 -38.60
N LYS A 253 26.40 37.78 -37.87
CA LYS A 253 25.71 39.03 -38.24
C LYS A 253 26.70 40.20 -38.35
N ILE A 254 27.60 40.37 -37.38
CA ILE A 254 28.64 41.41 -37.42
C ILE A 254 29.51 41.22 -38.67
N ARG A 255 29.97 40.00 -38.94
CA ARG A 255 30.78 39.68 -40.12
C ARG A 255 30.04 39.98 -41.44
N GLN A 256 28.75 39.66 -41.52
CA GLN A 256 27.92 39.97 -42.69
C GLN A 256 27.78 41.48 -42.91
N SER A 257 27.47 42.25 -41.85
CA SER A 257 27.39 43.71 -41.93
C SER A 257 28.73 44.35 -42.33
N LEU A 258 29.84 43.82 -41.82
CA LEU A 258 31.19 44.29 -42.16
C LEU A 258 31.52 44.00 -43.63
N THR A 259 31.06 42.87 -44.18
CA THR A 259 31.21 42.54 -45.60
C THR A 259 30.40 43.48 -46.49
N LYS A 260 29.17 43.80 -46.09
CA LYS A 260 28.32 44.78 -46.81
C LYS A 260 28.95 46.17 -46.84
N LEU A 261 29.45 46.64 -45.70
CA LEU A 261 30.15 47.93 -45.61
C LEU A 261 31.39 47.96 -46.52
N LYS A 262 32.16 46.88 -46.59
CA LYS A 262 33.30 46.78 -47.53
C LYS A 262 32.86 46.91 -48.99
N GLN A 263 31.79 46.22 -49.38
CA GLN A 263 31.24 46.33 -50.74
C GLN A 263 30.74 47.74 -51.05
N GLU A 264 30.12 48.41 -50.07
CA GLU A 264 29.67 49.80 -50.22
C GLU A 264 30.84 50.78 -50.38
N ILE A 265 31.94 50.58 -49.63
CA ILE A 265 33.17 51.35 -49.79
C ILE A 265 33.76 51.16 -51.19
N GLU A 266 33.90 49.91 -51.66
CA GLU A 266 34.38 49.61 -53.01
C GLU A 266 33.50 50.27 -54.09
N GLN A 267 32.18 50.22 -53.91
CA GLN A 267 31.25 50.89 -54.83
C GLN A 267 31.41 52.41 -54.82
N MET A 268 31.63 53.00 -53.64
CA MET A 268 31.82 54.43 -53.49
C MET A 268 33.14 54.89 -54.10
N ASP A 269 34.20 54.10 -54.00
CA ASP A 269 35.50 54.36 -54.65
C ASP A 269 35.38 54.38 -56.17
N VAL A 270 34.62 53.43 -56.76
CA VAL A 270 34.33 53.44 -58.21
C VAL A 270 33.56 54.69 -58.61
N ARG A 271 32.53 55.07 -57.84
CA ARG A 271 31.75 56.30 -58.11
C ARG A 271 32.62 57.55 -58.00
N MET A 272 33.48 57.63 -56.98
CA MET A 272 34.45 58.71 -56.80
C MET A 272 35.38 58.81 -58.02
N GLY A 273 35.94 57.69 -58.48
CA GLY A 273 36.79 57.67 -59.69
C GLY A 273 36.07 58.12 -60.96
N VAL A 274 34.80 57.74 -61.16
CA VAL A 274 34.00 58.22 -62.30
C VAL A 274 33.74 59.72 -62.22
N VAL A 275 33.42 60.24 -61.03
CA VAL A 275 33.20 61.68 -60.81
C VAL A 275 34.50 62.46 -61.04
N GLU A 276 35.62 61.97 -60.53
CA GLU A 276 36.95 62.56 -60.76
C GLU A 276 37.31 62.59 -62.24
N HIS A 277 37.12 61.48 -62.97
CA HIS A 277 37.37 61.41 -64.40
C HIS A 277 36.47 62.39 -65.18
N THR A 278 35.18 62.45 -64.84
CA THR A 278 34.22 63.35 -65.48
C THR A 278 34.60 64.82 -65.25
N LEU A 279 34.99 65.17 -64.02
CA LEU A 279 35.46 66.49 -63.66
C LEU A 279 36.75 66.85 -64.41
N LEU A 280 37.70 65.92 -64.48
CA LEU A 280 38.95 66.11 -65.22
C LEU A 280 38.67 66.32 -66.73
N GLN A 281 37.80 65.51 -67.31
CA GLN A 281 37.42 65.62 -68.72
C GLN A 281 36.71 66.95 -69.00
N ALA A 282 35.82 67.41 -68.11
CA ALA A 282 35.17 68.72 -68.22
C ALA A 282 36.19 69.86 -68.18
N LYS A 283 37.15 69.83 -67.23
CA LYS A 283 38.24 70.82 -67.14
C LYS A 283 39.13 70.82 -68.39
N LEU A 284 39.47 69.65 -68.92
CA LEU A 284 40.26 69.54 -70.15
C LEU A 284 39.49 70.10 -71.36
N ARG A 285 38.19 69.80 -71.47
CA ARG A 285 37.33 70.36 -72.54
C ARG A 285 37.23 71.88 -72.44
N GLU A 286 37.03 72.43 -71.25
CA GLU A 286 37.02 73.87 -71.02
C GLU A 286 38.33 74.54 -71.46
N LYS A 287 39.48 74.01 -71.03
CA LYS A 287 40.80 74.52 -71.46
C LYS A 287 40.99 74.43 -72.98
N ASN A 288 40.57 73.33 -73.59
CA ASN A 288 40.69 73.14 -75.04
C ASN A 288 39.77 74.11 -75.82
N ASN A 289 38.56 74.35 -75.30
CA ASN A 289 37.64 75.36 -75.85
C ASN A 289 38.23 76.77 -75.73
N MET A 290 38.78 77.16 -74.57
CA MET A 290 39.46 78.45 -74.40
C MET A 290 40.61 78.63 -75.41
N THR A 291 41.37 77.57 -75.66
CA THR A 291 42.48 77.60 -76.63
C THR A 291 41.96 77.75 -78.06
N ARG A 292 40.87 77.05 -78.41
CA ARG A 292 40.20 77.18 -79.71
C ARG A 292 39.61 78.57 -79.91
N ASP A 293 38.97 79.14 -78.89
CA ASP A 293 38.38 80.47 -78.95
C ASP A 293 39.48 81.54 -79.10
N MET A 294 40.61 81.41 -78.40
CA MET A 294 41.80 82.26 -78.59
C MET A 294 42.34 82.19 -80.03
N HIS A 295 42.43 80.99 -80.62
CA HIS A 295 42.86 80.84 -82.02
C HIS A 295 41.83 81.36 -83.02
N ALA A 296 40.53 81.23 -82.73
CA ALA A 296 39.46 81.77 -83.56
C ALA A 296 39.43 83.30 -83.53
N THR A 297 39.69 83.93 -82.37
CA THR A 297 39.84 85.40 -82.28
C THR A 297 41.06 85.91 -83.04
N HIS A 298 42.15 85.15 -83.10
CA HIS A 298 43.37 85.55 -83.81
C HIS A 298 43.25 85.46 -85.35
N LEU A 299 42.24 84.75 -85.87
CA LEU A 299 41.91 84.67 -87.31
C LEU A 299 40.92 85.75 -87.77
N LEU A 300 40.37 86.54 -86.84
CA LEU A 300 39.39 87.60 -87.10
C LEU A 300 39.97 89.03 -86.96
N GLU A 301 41.30 89.20 -86.87
CA GLU A 301 41.91 90.52 -87.09
C GLU A 301 42.25 90.73 -88.58
N PRO A 302 41.41 91.45 -89.36
CA PRO A 302 41.88 92.04 -90.61
C PRO A 302 42.74 93.25 -90.26
N ASN A 303 43.98 93.17 -90.72
CA ASN A 303 44.90 94.26 -90.91
C ASN A 303 44.22 95.36 -91.74
N THR A 304 43.69 96.42 -91.12
CA THR A 304 43.32 97.66 -91.83
C THR A 304 44.09 98.82 -91.25
N GLN A 305 45.26 99.03 -91.87
CA GLN A 305 46.01 100.28 -91.90
C GLN A 305 45.20 101.39 -92.59
N THR A 306 45.46 102.63 -92.17
CA THR A 306 45.27 103.92 -92.89
C THR A 306 43.81 104.35 -93.18
N TYR A 307 43.40 105.63 -93.13
CA TYR A 307 44.05 106.95 -93.20
C TYR A 307 43.30 107.95 -92.30
#